data_AF-A0A2H9R952-F1
#
_entry.id   AF-A0A2H9R952-F1
#
_cell.length_a   1.000
_cell.length_b   1.000
_cell.length_c   1.000
_cell.angle_alpha   90.00
_cell.angle_beta   90.00
_cell.angle_gamma   90.00
#
_symmetry.space_group_name_H-M   'P 1'
#
loop_
_entity.id
_entity.type
_entity.pdbx_description
1 polymer ?
#
loop_
_entity_poly.entity_id
_entity_poly.type
_entity_poly.pdbx_seq_one_letter_code
_entity_poly.pdbx_strand_id
1 'polypeptide(L)' 'KFEIGLDMEISNYVAEKIGKIARPKFVYAISELPKTRTGKIMRRLLKAKLLGIPLGDLSSLDNPLVLNEISKIS' A
#
# COMPACT_ATOMS: atom_id res chain seq x y z
N LYS A 1 5.18 -15.14 -9.21
CA LYS A 1 3.88 -15.05 -9.91
C LYS A 1 2.83 -14.83 -8.84
N PHE A 2 2.14 -13.69 -8.85
CA PHE A 2 1.03 -13.48 -7.91
C PHE A 2 -0.14 -14.37 -8.35
N GLU A 3 -0.84 -14.98 -7.40
CA GLU A 3 -1.98 -15.84 -7.69
C GLU A 3 -3.15 -15.01 -8.23
N ILE A 4 -3.76 -15.49 -9.31
CA ILE A 4 -4.90 -14.84 -9.95
C ILE A 4 -6.08 -14.89 -8.96
N GLY A 5 -6.57 -13.72 -8.53
CA GLY A 5 -7.76 -13.59 -7.68
C GLY A 5 -7.53 -13.34 -6.19
N LEU A 6 -6.28 -13.26 -5.72
CA LEU A 6 -5.98 -12.98 -4.31
C LEU A 6 -6.52 -11.61 -3.84
N ASP A 7 -6.57 -10.63 -4.73
CA ASP A 7 -7.16 -9.31 -4.48
C ASP A 7 -8.65 -9.39 -4.12
N MET A 8 -9.41 -10.23 -4.84
CA MET A 8 -10.82 -10.47 -4.57
C MET A 8 -11.02 -11.22 -3.25
N GLU A 9 -10.18 -12.23 -2.98
CA GLU A 9 -10.22 -12.98 -1.73
C GLU A 9 -10.00 -12.07 -0.52
N ILE A 10 -8.94 -11.25 -0.54
CA ILE A 10 -8.65 -10.29 0.53
C ILE A 10 -9.80 -9.28 0.69
N SER A 11 -10.33 -8.75 -0.42
CA SER A 11 -11.43 -7.78 -0.37
C SER A 11 -12.70 -8.38 0.24
N ASN A 12 -13.03 -9.62 -0.13
CA ASN A 12 -14.17 -10.36 0.43
C ASN A 12 -13.95 -10.67 1.92
N TYR A 13 -12.76 -11.11 2.29
CA TYR A 13 -12.42 -11.43 3.68
C TYR A 13 -12.57 -10.21 4.61
N VAL A 14 -12.09 -9.03 4.17
CA VAL A 14 -12.27 -7.79 4.94
C VAL A 14 -13.75 -7.40 5.06
N ALA A 15 -14.51 -7.56 3.97
CA ALA A 15 -15.95 -7.27 3.97
C ALA A 15 -16.74 -8.21 4.89
N GLU A 16 -16.33 -9.47 5.02
CA GLU A 16 -16.94 -10.44 5.93
C GLU A 16 -16.60 -10.14 7.39
N LYS A 17 -15.34 -9.81 7.71
CA LYS A 17 -14.88 -9.61 9.10
C LYS A 17 -15.25 -8.26 9.69
N ILE A 18 -15.25 -7.19 8.91
CA ILE A 18 -15.49 -5.81 9.39
C ILE A 18 -16.84 -5.28 8.88
N GLY A 19 -17.30 -5.77 7.73
CA GLY A 19 -18.53 -5.33 7.08
C GLY A 19 -18.28 -4.71 5.70
N LYS A 20 -19.34 -4.67 4.87
CA LYS A 20 -19.26 -4.19 3.47
C LYS A 20 -18.73 -2.76 3.33
N ILE A 21 -18.91 -1.91 4.35
CA ILE A 21 -18.39 -0.53 4.37
C ILE A 21 -16.86 -0.46 4.38
N ALA A 22 -16.19 -1.47 4.97
CA ALA A 22 -14.75 -1.54 5.07
C ALA A 22 -14.11 -2.26 3.87
N ARG A 23 -14.91 -2.71 2.89
CA ARG A 23 -14.42 -3.42 1.70
C ARG A 23 -13.40 -2.55 0.96
N PRO A 24 -12.14 -2.98 0.84
CA PRO A 24 -11.14 -2.25 0.06
C PRO A 24 -11.55 -2.21 -1.42
N LYS A 25 -11.51 -1.00 -2.01
CA LYS A 25 -11.77 -0.81 -3.45
C LYS A 25 -10.65 -1.36 -4.33
N PHE A 26 -9.40 -1.29 -3.83
CA PHE A 26 -8.21 -1.74 -4.52
C PHE A 26 -7.29 -2.47 -3.54
N VAL A 27 -6.64 -3.53 -4.02
CA VAL A 27 -5.60 -4.26 -3.29
C VAL A 27 -4.34 -4.23 -4.16
N TYR A 28 -3.26 -3.66 -3.65
CA TYR A 28 -1.99 -3.53 -4.37
C TYR A 28 -0.98 -4.52 -3.80
N ALA A 29 -0.44 -5.36 -4.67
CA ALA A 29 0.71 -6.18 -4.35
C ALA A 29 1.99 -5.36 -4.54
N ILE A 30 2.83 -5.34 -3.51
CA ILE A 30 4.14 -4.70 -3.52
C ILE A 30 5.15 -5.67 -2.92
N SER A 31 6.40 -5.61 -3.37
CA SER A 31 7.48 -6.47 -2.88
C SER A 31 7.80 -6.22 -1.41
N GLU A 32 7.69 -4.96 -0.99
CA GLU A 32 8.02 -4.50 0.35
C GLU A 32 7.12 -3.31 0.76
N LEU A 33 6.93 -3.08 2.06
CA LEU A 33 6.29 -1.87 2.57
C LEU A 33 7.34 -0.79 2.83
N PRO A 34 7.07 0.50 2.52
CA PRO A 34 7.98 1.58 2.88
C PRO A 34 8.08 1.68 4.41
N LYS A 35 9.27 1.42 4.93
CA LYS A 35 9.58 1.42 6.36
C LYS A 35 10.73 2.36 6.69
N THR A 36 10.72 2.88 7.91
CA THR A 36 11.89 3.58 8.44
C THR A 36 13.05 2.60 8.69
N ARG A 37 14.27 3.12 8.88
CA ARG A 37 15.42 2.33 9.38
C ARG A 37 15.17 1.62 10.72
N THR A 38 14.12 2.02 11.44
CA THR A 38 13.65 1.40 12.69
C THR A 38 12.46 0.46 12.49
N GLY A 39 12.08 0.17 11.24
CA GLY A 39 11.03 -0.78 10.88
C GLY A 39 9.59 -0.24 10.90
N LYS A 40 9.38 1.05 11.22
CA LYS A 40 8.02 1.63 11.27
C LYS A 40 7.49 1.85 9.85
N ILE A 41 6.28 1.36 9.57
CA ILE A 41 5.64 1.55 8.26
C ILE A 41 5.28 3.03 8.06
N MET A 42 5.82 3.64 6.99
CA MET A 42 5.57 5.03 6.64
C MET A 42 4.30 5.17 5.79
N ARG A 43 3.13 4.94 6.42
CA ARG A 43 1.81 5.02 5.76
C ARG A 43 1.55 6.36 5.04
N ARG A 44 2.15 7.45 5.53
CA ARG A 44 2.09 8.78 4.89
C ARG A 44 2.59 8.75 3.44
N LEU A 45 3.69 8.03 3.17
CA LEU A 45 4.27 7.95 1.83
C LEU A 45 3.40 7.12 0.89
N LEU A 46 2.79 6.04 1.38
CA LEU A 46 1.79 5.26 0.64
C LEU A 46 0.65 6.18 0.18
N LYS A 47 0.05 6.93 1.11
CA LYS A 47 -1.02 7.88 0.80
C LYS A 47 -0.56 8.95 -0.19
N ALA A 48 0.64 9.49 0.02
CA ALA A 48 1.16 10.57 -0.83
C ALA A 48 1.36 10.12 -2.28
N LYS A 49 1.96 8.94 -2.48
CA LYS A 49 2.18 8.36 -3.80
C LYS A 49 0.87 8.01 -4.50
N LEU A 50 -0.07 7.37 -3.79
CA LEU A 50 -1.38 6.99 -4.33
C LEU A 50 -2.22 8.20 -4.79
N LEU A 51 -2.17 9.29 -4.02
CA LEU A 51 -2.87 10.55 -4.33
C LEU A 51 -2.08 11.48 -5.27
N GLY A 52 -0.84 11.14 -5.60
CA GLY A 52 0.03 11.98 -6.43
C GLY A 52 0.43 13.31 -5.81
N ILE A 53 0.39 13.43 -4.48
CA ILE A 53 0.84 14.62 -3.75
C ILE A 53 2.36 14.52 -3.44
N PRO A 54 3.04 15.64 -3.14
CA PRO A 54 4.47 15.62 -2.81
C PRO A 54 4.81 14.69 -1.65
N LEU A 55 5.88 13.90 -1.80
CA LEU A 55 6.31 12.90 -0.82
C LEU A 55 6.92 13.51 0.45
N GLY A 56 7.39 14.76 0.41
CA GLY A 56 8.04 15.41 1.54
C GLY A 56 9.35 14.72 1.93
N ASP A 57 9.68 14.71 3.24
CA ASP A 57 10.94 14.13 3.73
C ASP A 57 10.96 12.59 3.63
N LEU A 58 12.07 12.08 3.10
CA LEU A 58 12.41 10.67 2.87
C LEU A 58 13.68 10.23 3.60
N SER A 59 14.33 11.11 4.38
CA SER A 59 15.63 10.89 5.03
C SER A 59 15.71 9.63 5.91
N SER A 60 14.58 9.24 6.48
CA SER A 60 14.44 8.11 7.39
C SER A 60 13.97 6.82 6.71
N LEU A 61 13.65 6.87 5.41
CA LEU A 61 13.19 5.72 4.64
C LEU A 61 14.35 4.77 4.38
N ASP A 62 14.12 3.49 4.62
CA ASP A 62 15.17 2.46 4.49
C ASP A 62 15.43 2.13 3.02
N ASN A 63 14.37 1.79 2.28
CA ASN A 63 14.43 1.47 0.85
C ASN A 63 13.53 2.42 0.03
N PRO A 64 14.09 3.43 -0.65
CA PRO A 64 13.32 4.33 -1.50
C PRO A 64 12.75 3.71 -2.77
N LEU A 65 13.36 2.64 -3.29
CA LEU A 65 12.97 2.03 -4.57
C LEU A 65 11.56 1.44 -4.54
N VAL A 66 11.11 1.02 -3.36
CA VAL A 66 9.76 0.50 -3.13
C VAL A 66 8.65 1.48 -3.54
N LEU A 67 8.94 2.79 -3.51
CA LEU A 67 7.98 3.83 -3.91
C LEU A 67 7.69 3.84 -5.41
N ASN A 68 8.51 3.17 -6.22
CA ASN A 68 8.30 3.07 -7.66
C ASN A 68 7.28 1.99 -8.02
N GLU A 69 7.10 0.98 -7.16
CA GLU A 69 6.10 -0.08 -7.36
C GLU A 69 4.68 0.41 -7.13
N ILE A 70 4.53 1.48 -6.32
CA ILE A 70 3.24 2.07 -5.99
C ILE A 70 2.82 3.00 -7.13
N SER A 71 1.87 2.53 -7.93
CA SER A 71 1.25 3.33 -8.99
C SER A 71 0.13 4.22 -8.43
N LYS A 72 -0.13 5.35 -9.08
CA LYS A 72 -1.26 6.23 -8.71
C LYS A 72 -2.58 5.48 -8.89
N ILE A 73 -3.54 5.80 -8.02
CA ILE A 73 -4.93 5.44 -8.26
C ILE A 73 -5.43 6.43 -9.32
N SER A 74 -5.36 6.05 -10.60
CA SER A 74 -5.92 6.82 -11.71
C SER A 74 -7.09 6.09 -12.34
#